data_AF-A0A379XTL9-F1
#
_entry.id   AF-A0A379XTL9-F1
#
_cell.length_a   1.000
_cell.length_b   1.000
_cell.length_c   1.000
_cell.angle_alpha   90.00
_cell.angle_beta   90.00
_cell.angle_gamma   90.00
#
_symmetry.space_group_name_H-M   'P 1'
#
loop_
_entity.id
_entity.type
_entity.pdbx_description
1 polymer ?
#
loop_
_entity_poly.entity_id
_entity_poly.type
_entity_poly.pdbx_seq_one_letter_code
_entity_poly.pdbx_strand_id
1 'polypeptide(L)'
;MIIIFPAPERKGLTGVWLSCSRSFGILTSGNTNFPQIAIHAKTDFDVNDKIWVFDVATGEFRAPGRITATEILLSGKSRVGPDGNLYGDVWGGWLNDFLINNYNRKNTASLGDYGWVRDESTGFIMQWGTLGSSNGTYNFPREFSDILLCCICHQH
;
A
#
# COMPACT_ATOMS: atom_id res chain seq x y z
N MET A 1 1.46 39.61 18.29
CA MET A 1 0.39 39.99 19.22
C MET A 1 -0.54 38.80 19.35
N ILE A 2 -0.44 38.05 20.44
CA ILE A 2 -1.37 36.95 20.74
C ILE A 2 -2.52 37.59 21.51
N ILE A 3 -3.70 37.67 20.89
CA ILE A 3 -4.89 38.18 21.57
C ILE A 3 -5.55 36.99 22.27
N ILE A 4 -5.34 36.89 23.57
CA ILE A 4 -6.05 35.93 24.43
C ILE A 4 -7.33 36.61 24.87
N PHE A 5 -8.49 36.10 24.43
CA PHE A 5 -9.77 36.51 25.01
C PHE A 5 -9.91 35.84 26.37
N PRO A 6 -10.09 36.59 27.48
CA PRO A 6 -10.41 35.99 28.76
C PRO A 6 -11.81 35.37 28.68
N ALA A 7 -11.94 34.10 29.05
CA ALA A 7 -13.24 33.43 29.16
C ALA A 7 -14.06 34.07 30.30
N PRO A 8 -15.39 34.25 30.17
CA PRO A 8 -16.20 34.81 31.23
C PRO A 8 -16.38 33.79 32.35
N GLU A 9 -16.05 34.16 33.59
CA GLU A 9 -16.34 33.34 34.76
C GLU A 9 -17.84 33.14 34.92
N ARG A 10 -18.31 31.89 34.85
CA ARG A 10 -19.61 31.50 35.41
C ARG A 10 -19.47 30.32 36.34
N LYS A 11 -19.90 30.56 37.57
CA LYS A 11 -19.98 29.61 38.67
C LYS A 11 -20.92 28.46 38.32
N GLY A 12 -20.44 27.25 38.57
CA GLY A 12 -21.24 26.05 38.74
C GLY A 12 -21.93 25.56 37.48
N LEU A 13 -21.26 24.69 36.73
CA LEU A 13 -21.82 23.56 35.99
C LEU A 13 -20.62 22.74 35.47
N THR A 14 -20.48 21.52 35.96
CA THR A 14 -19.48 20.54 35.51
C THR A 14 -19.87 20.03 34.11
N GLY A 15 -19.64 20.87 33.11
CA GLY A 15 -19.63 20.51 31.70
C GLY A 15 -18.26 20.88 31.17
N VAL A 16 -17.50 19.88 30.73
CA VAL A 16 -16.13 20.00 30.24
C VAL A 16 -16.10 20.98 29.05
N TRP A 17 -15.52 22.15 29.25
CA TRP A 17 -15.18 23.10 28.17
C TRP A 17 -13.73 22.84 27.77
N LEU A 18 -13.49 22.09 26.69
CA LEU A 18 -12.14 21.96 26.14
C LEU A 18 -11.88 23.16 25.21
N SER A 19 -11.20 24.17 25.73
CA SER A 19 -10.66 25.26 24.91
C SER A 19 -9.44 24.76 24.13
N CYS A 20 -9.59 24.56 22.82
CA CYS A 20 -8.45 24.33 21.93
C CYS A 20 -7.89 25.68 21.47
N SER A 21 -6.65 26.01 21.87
CA SER A 21 -5.90 27.11 21.26
C SER A 21 -5.47 26.71 19.85
N ARG A 22 -5.60 27.63 18.87
CA ARG A 22 -5.14 27.46 17.49
C ARG A 22 -4.27 28.65 17.14
N SER A 23 -2.97 28.45 16.99
CA SER A 23 -2.07 29.48 16.46
C SER A 23 -1.92 29.33 14.94
N PHE A 24 -2.03 30.41 14.18
CA PHE A 24 -1.59 30.48 12.79
C PHE A 24 -0.26 31.23 12.75
N GLY A 25 0.84 30.49 12.60
CA GLY A 25 2.20 31.02 12.49
C GLY A 25 3.04 30.89 13.76
N ILE A 26 4.24 30.34 13.61
CA ILE A 26 5.28 30.33 14.65
C ILE A 26 6.42 31.27 14.22
N LEU A 27 6.73 32.25 15.05
CA LEU A 27 7.99 32.99 14.96
C LEU A 27 9.03 32.19 15.71
N THR A 28 9.96 31.53 15.00
CA THR A 28 11.07 30.85 15.66
C THR A 28 12.01 31.88 16.26
N SER A 29 12.02 32.03 17.58
CA SER A 29 13.00 32.88 18.26
C SER A 29 14.40 32.25 18.11
N GLY A 30 15.32 32.98 17.45
CA GLY A 30 16.75 32.68 17.50
C GLY A 30 17.38 32.03 16.26
N ASN A 31 16.65 31.84 15.16
CA ASN A 31 17.23 31.46 13.86
C ASN A 31 16.57 32.26 12.73
N THR A 32 17.33 32.58 11.68
CA THR A 32 16.92 33.43 10.53
C THR A 32 15.95 32.76 9.56
N ASN A 33 15.17 31.76 10.00
CA ASN A 33 14.34 30.94 9.12
C ASN A 33 13.03 31.65 8.74
N PHE A 34 12.56 31.37 7.52
CA PHE A 34 11.26 31.80 7.01
C PHE A 34 10.12 31.44 7.97
N PRO A 35 9.07 32.27 8.09
CA PRO A 35 7.94 31.96 8.95
C PRO A 35 7.30 30.63 8.52
N GLN A 36 7.23 29.67 9.45
CA GLN A 36 6.53 28.40 9.22
C GLN A 36 5.05 28.57 9.55
N ILE A 37 4.21 27.94 8.75
CA ILE A 37 2.78 27.84 9.05
C ILE A 37 2.60 26.54 9.83
N ALA A 38 2.17 26.64 11.07
CA ALA A 38 1.89 25.49 11.92
C ALA A 38 0.52 25.61 12.55
N ILE A 39 -0.16 24.48 12.72
CA ILE A 39 -1.39 24.34 13.51
C ILE A 39 -1.00 23.56 14.76
N HIS A 40 -0.98 24.22 15.91
CA HIS A 40 -0.75 23.59 17.21
C HIS A 40 -2.08 23.42 17.93
N ALA A 41 -2.45 22.18 18.24
CA ALA A 41 -3.55 21.86 19.13
C ALA A 41 -2.97 21.39 20.47
N LYS A 42 -3.02 22.27 21.48
CA LYS A 42 -2.69 21.95 22.87
C LYS A 42 -3.97 21.62 23.63
N THR A 43 -3.94 20.53 24.39
CA THR A 43 -5.03 20.17 25.31
C THR A 43 -4.64 20.51 26.74
N ASP A 44 -5.59 20.46 27.68
CA ASP A 44 -5.34 20.70 29.11
C ASP A 44 -4.44 19.64 29.77
N PHE A 45 -4.02 18.62 29.01
CA PHE A 45 -3.05 17.61 29.40
C PHE A 45 -1.85 17.63 28.45
N ASP A 46 -0.64 17.74 29.01
CA ASP A 46 0.62 17.83 28.25
C ASP A 46 0.96 16.58 27.40
N VAL A 47 0.13 15.53 27.46
CA VAL A 47 0.34 14.26 26.72
C VAL A 47 -0.29 14.24 25.33
N ASN A 48 -1.19 15.17 24.99
CA ASN A 48 -1.96 15.14 23.74
C ASN A 48 -1.62 16.27 22.76
N ASP A 49 -0.50 16.95 22.95
CA ASP A 49 -0.09 18.03 22.07
C ASP A 49 0.20 17.46 20.66
N LYS A 50 -0.41 18.06 19.64
CA LYS A 50 -0.26 17.72 18.22
C LYS A 50 0.03 18.97 17.42
N ILE A 51 1.04 18.90 16.57
CA ILE A 51 1.46 19.99 15.70
C ILE A 51 1.54 19.52 14.25
N TRP A 52 0.77 20.15 13.37
CA TRP A 52 0.92 20.02 11.92
C TRP A 52 1.79 21.16 11.42
N VAL A 53 2.78 20.86 10.58
CA VAL A 53 3.74 21.85 10.08
C VAL A 53 3.68 21.86 8.56
N PHE A 54 3.45 23.03 7.98
CA PHE A 54 3.68 23.34 6.58
C PHE A 54 5.03 24.04 6.49
N ASP A 55 6.05 23.30 6.06
CA ASP A 55 7.41 23.79 6.02
C ASP A 55 7.61 24.58 4.72
N VAL A 56 7.67 25.90 4.85
CA VAL A 56 7.81 26.81 3.71
C VAL A 56 9.18 26.67 3.05
N ALA A 57 10.21 26.28 3.82
CA ALA A 57 11.54 26.09 3.28
C ALA A 57 11.63 24.84 2.40
N THR A 58 10.79 23.81 2.64
CA THR A 58 10.87 22.51 1.94
C THR A 58 9.65 22.13 1.10
N GLY A 59 8.50 22.81 1.25
CA GLY A 59 7.24 22.45 0.60
C GLY A 59 6.57 21.21 1.20
N GLU A 60 7.09 20.69 2.30
CA GLU A 60 6.57 19.50 2.95
C GLU A 60 5.38 19.80 3.86
N PHE A 61 4.51 18.82 3.93
CA PHE A 61 3.44 18.74 4.92
C PHE A 61 3.76 17.65 5.93
N ARG A 62 3.90 18.01 7.22
CA ARG A 62 4.21 17.07 8.31
C ARG A 62 3.02 16.96 9.25
N ALA A 63 2.42 15.76 9.29
CA ALA A 63 1.40 15.41 10.27
C ALA A 63 2.01 14.57 11.41
N PRO A 64 1.64 14.83 12.68
CA PRO A 64 2.20 14.16 13.86
C PRO A 64 1.63 12.74 14.09
N GLY A 65 0.98 12.16 13.08
CA GLY A 65 0.33 10.87 13.12
C GLY A 65 0.06 10.39 11.69
N ARG A 66 -0.66 9.27 11.57
CA ARG A 66 -1.10 8.78 10.25
C ARG A 66 -1.73 9.93 9.50
N ILE A 67 -1.15 10.24 8.35
CA ILE A 67 -1.87 10.99 7.34
C ILE A 67 -2.87 9.99 6.78
N THR A 68 -4.01 9.91 7.46
CA THR A 68 -5.22 9.38 6.86
C THR A 68 -5.65 10.43 5.84
N ALA A 69 -4.89 10.52 4.76
CA ALA A 69 -5.24 11.29 3.60
C ALA A 69 -6.11 10.41 2.75
N THR A 70 -7.11 11.05 2.18
CA THR A 70 -7.90 10.43 1.14
C THR A 70 -7.01 10.13 -0.09
N GLU A 71 -5.92 10.89 -0.38
CA GLU A 71 -4.98 10.68 -1.51
C GLU A 71 -3.61 11.39 -1.32
N ILE A 72 -2.54 10.92 -2.00
CA ILE A 72 -1.18 11.51 -2.03
C ILE A 72 -0.71 11.66 -3.49
N LEU A 73 -0.49 12.89 -3.97
CA LEU A 73 0.00 13.22 -5.32
C LEU A 73 1.50 13.53 -5.32
N LEU A 74 2.30 12.90 -6.19
CA LEU A 74 3.73 13.16 -6.32
C LEU A 74 4.03 13.92 -7.63
N SER A 75 4.94 14.91 -7.57
CA SER A 75 5.29 15.78 -8.70
C SER A 75 6.50 15.26 -9.50
N GLY A 76 6.57 15.66 -10.77
CA GLY A 76 7.44 15.04 -11.79
C GLY A 76 6.66 14.01 -12.60
N LYS A 77 7.33 12.99 -13.14
CA LYS A 77 6.62 11.89 -13.84
C LYS A 77 6.21 10.77 -12.90
N SER A 78 7.00 10.52 -11.86
CA SER A 78 6.77 9.46 -10.90
C SER A 78 5.69 9.82 -9.92
N ARG A 79 4.85 8.84 -9.61
CA ARG A 79 3.81 8.97 -8.61
C ARG A 79 3.56 7.65 -7.96
N VAL A 80 3.46 7.69 -6.63
CA VAL A 80 2.75 6.64 -5.91
C VAL A 80 1.37 6.70 -6.50
N GLY A 81 1.12 5.70 -7.33
CA GLY A 81 -0.18 5.45 -7.88
C GLY A 81 -1.11 5.34 -6.69
N PRO A 82 -2.28 5.98 -6.79
CA PRO A 82 -3.27 5.92 -5.71
C PRO A 82 -3.66 4.49 -5.29
N ASP A 83 -3.50 3.50 -6.18
CA ASP A 83 -3.69 2.06 -5.98
C ASP A 83 -2.55 1.39 -5.20
N GLY A 84 -1.59 2.18 -4.70
CA GLY A 84 -0.34 1.69 -4.15
C GLY A 84 0.59 1.07 -5.22
N ASN A 85 0.12 0.99 -6.47
CA ASN A 85 0.95 0.71 -7.62
C ASN A 85 1.81 1.94 -7.88
N LEU A 86 2.93 1.77 -8.56
CA LEU A 86 3.89 2.84 -8.70
C LEU A 86 4.04 3.15 -10.18
N TYR A 87 3.70 4.37 -10.58
CA TYR A 87 4.05 4.87 -11.91
C TYR A 87 5.44 5.49 -11.82
N GLY A 88 6.31 5.11 -12.75
CA GLY A 88 7.65 5.67 -12.81
C GLY A 88 8.35 5.27 -14.10
N ASP A 89 9.20 6.17 -14.59
CA ASP A 89 9.99 5.94 -15.80
C ASP A 89 10.81 4.62 -15.71
N VAL A 90 11.15 4.15 -14.50
CA VAL A 90 11.82 2.87 -14.20
C VAL A 90 11.04 1.64 -14.69
N TRP A 91 9.72 1.72 -14.67
CA TRP A 91 8.84 0.66 -15.16
C TRP A 91 8.50 0.87 -16.63
N GLY A 92 9.06 1.92 -17.26
CA GLY A 92 8.62 2.40 -18.56
C GLY A 92 7.14 2.80 -18.54
N GLY A 93 6.58 3.10 -17.37
CA GLY A 93 5.14 3.16 -17.14
C GLY A 93 4.74 2.67 -15.76
N TRP A 94 3.86 1.67 -15.69
CA TRP A 94 3.32 1.17 -14.43
C TRP A 94 4.07 -0.07 -13.92
N LEU A 95 4.25 -0.17 -12.59
CA LEU A 95 4.88 -1.30 -11.93
C LEU A 95 4.16 -2.63 -12.22
N ASN A 96 2.83 -2.69 -12.22
CA ASN A 96 2.10 -3.93 -12.53
C ASN A 96 2.38 -4.44 -13.96
N ASP A 97 2.43 -3.56 -14.95
CA ASP A 97 2.69 -3.93 -16.35
C ASP A 97 4.13 -4.42 -16.49
N PHE A 98 5.05 -3.74 -15.81
CA PHE A 98 6.42 -4.21 -15.68
C PHE A 98 6.49 -5.60 -15.07
N LEU A 99 5.69 -5.90 -14.03
CA LEU A 99 5.68 -7.22 -13.41
C LEU A 99 5.13 -8.31 -14.34
N ILE A 100 4.03 -8.06 -15.05
CA ILE A 100 3.39 -9.03 -15.95
C ILE A 100 4.25 -9.31 -17.18
N ASN A 101 4.88 -8.28 -17.73
CA ASN A 101 5.62 -8.39 -18.98
C ASN A 101 7.04 -8.95 -18.79
N ASN A 102 7.58 -8.93 -17.56
CA ASN A 102 8.97 -9.33 -17.29
C ASN A 102 9.10 -10.58 -16.39
N TYR A 103 8.01 -11.04 -15.74
CA TYR A 103 8.05 -12.20 -14.85
C TYR A 103 6.92 -13.20 -15.11
N ASN A 104 7.23 -14.49 -14.95
CA ASN A 104 6.23 -15.55 -15.01
C ASN A 104 5.29 -15.48 -13.81
N ARG A 105 4.00 -15.75 -14.05
CA ARG A 105 3.00 -15.92 -12.99
C ARG A 105 3.38 -17.12 -12.13
N LYS A 106 3.02 -17.09 -10.83
CA LYS A 106 3.28 -18.22 -9.92
C LYS A 106 2.57 -19.48 -10.44
N ASN A 107 3.35 -20.53 -10.67
CA ASN A 107 2.86 -21.84 -11.09
C ASN A 107 2.10 -22.54 -9.95
N THR A 108 1.09 -23.34 -10.29
CA THR A 108 0.34 -24.18 -9.36
C THR A 108 0.69 -25.65 -9.55
N ALA A 109 0.64 -26.45 -8.48
CA ALA A 109 1.05 -27.86 -8.54
C ALA A 109 0.34 -28.76 -7.53
N SER A 110 0.22 -30.05 -7.87
CA SER A 110 -0.09 -31.15 -6.96
C SER A 110 1.00 -32.22 -7.12
N LEU A 111 1.82 -32.44 -6.07
CA LEU A 111 3.05 -33.23 -6.15
C LEU A 111 2.90 -34.69 -5.69
N GLY A 112 1.74 -35.31 -5.91
CA GLY A 112 1.51 -36.72 -5.54
C GLY A 112 2.06 -37.71 -6.57
N ASP A 113 1.93 -39.01 -6.27
CA ASP A 113 2.22 -40.12 -7.20
C ASP A 113 1.39 -40.01 -8.50
N TYR A 114 0.22 -39.38 -8.39
CA TYR A 114 -0.60 -38.88 -9.49
C TYR A 114 -0.64 -37.35 -9.36
N GLY A 115 0.19 -36.67 -10.14
CA GLY A 115 0.47 -35.26 -9.92
C GLY A 115 0.43 -34.44 -11.19
N TRP A 116 0.51 -33.13 -11.00
CA TRP A 116 0.54 -32.16 -12.08
C TRP A 116 1.25 -30.87 -11.66
N VAL A 117 1.80 -30.17 -12.64
CA VAL A 117 2.23 -28.78 -12.53
C VAL A 117 1.59 -27.97 -13.66
N ARG A 118 1.19 -26.73 -13.35
CA ARG A 118 0.62 -25.79 -14.31
C ARG A 118 1.36 -24.48 -14.24
N ASP A 119 1.82 -24.04 -15.40
CA ASP A 119 2.25 -22.67 -15.62
C ASP A 119 1.03 -21.78 -15.81
N GLU A 120 0.82 -20.84 -14.89
CA GLU A 120 -0.32 -19.91 -14.94
C GLU A 120 -0.09 -18.74 -15.93
N SER A 121 1.12 -18.58 -16.45
CA SER A 121 1.43 -17.57 -17.48
C SER A 121 1.15 -18.08 -18.89
N THR A 122 1.47 -19.34 -19.18
CA THR A 122 1.27 -19.95 -20.51
C THR A 122 0.08 -20.89 -20.57
N GLY A 123 -0.46 -21.31 -19.43
CA GLY A 123 -1.48 -22.36 -19.37
C GLY A 123 -0.91 -23.76 -19.61
N PHE A 124 0.42 -23.91 -19.76
CA PHE A 124 1.08 -25.19 -19.98
C PHE A 124 0.91 -26.09 -18.75
N ILE A 125 0.52 -27.35 -18.97
CA ILE A 125 0.27 -28.33 -17.93
C ILE A 125 1.13 -29.57 -18.21
N MET A 126 1.87 -30.04 -17.20
CA MET A 126 2.49 -31.36 -17.19
C MET A 126 1.81 -32.21 -16.12
N GLN A 127 1.48 -33.46 -16.45
CA GLN A 127 0.81 -34.39 -15.54
C GLN A 127 1.51 -35.75 -15.57
N TRP A 128 1.47 -36.48 -14.46
CA TRP A 128 2.07 -37.81 -14.34
C TRP A 128 1.23 -38.73 -13.46
N GLY A 129 1.41 -40.03 -13.65
CA GLY A 129 0.88 -41.10 -12.83
C GLY A 129 1.14 -42.46 -13.45
N THR A 130 0.69 -43.52 -12.77
CA THR A 130 0.93 -44.91 -13.19
C THR A 130 -0.37 -45.64 -13.51
N LEU A 131 -0.32 -46.57 -14.47
CA LEU A 131 -1.39 -47.51 -14.75
C LEU A 131 -0.93 -48.93 -14.46
N GLY A 132 -1.73 -49.69 -13.72
CA GLY A 132 -1.42 -51.08 -13.36
C GLY A 132 -1.80 -52.12 -14.42
N SER A 133 -2.17 -51.72 -15.64
CA SER A 133 -2.73 -52.64 -16.64
C SER A 133 -2.28 -52.29 -18.06
N SER A 134 -1.89 -53.30 -18.83
CA SER A 134 -1.63 -53.15 -20.27
C SER A 134 -2.94 -52.85 -20.99
N ASN A 135 -2.90 -51.90 -21.93
CA ASN A 135 -4.07 -51.43 -22.70
C ASN A 135 -5.18 -50.75 -21.86
N GLY A 136 -4.83 -50.18 -20.69
CA GLY A 136 -5.77 -49.46 -19.82
C GLY A 136 -5.97 -47.99 -20.22
N THR A 137 -7.12 -47.43 -19.85
CA THR A 137 -7.41 -45.99 -19.99
C THR A 137 -6.83 -45.23 -18.80
N TYR A 138 -5.96 -44.24 -19.08
CA TYR A 138 -5.48 -43.31 -18.06
C TYR A 138 -6.36 -42.07 -17.99
N ASN A 139 -6.90 -41.79 -16.81
CA ASN A 139 -7.59 -40.54 -16.54
C ASN A 139 -6.60 -39.56 -15.91
N PHE A 140 -6.36 -38.43 -16.58
CA PHE A 140 -5.46 -37.40 -16.08
C PHE A 140 -5.98 -36.79 -14.77
N PRO A 141 -5.10 -36.44 -13.82
CA PRO A 141 -5.48 -35.77 -12.57
C PRO A 141 -6.22 -34.44 -12.73
N ARG A 142 -6.06 -33.78 -13.88
CA ARG A 142 -6.72 -32.53 -14.26
C ARG A 142 -7.08 -32.54 -15.75
N GLU A 143 -8.21 -31.94 -16.09
CA GLU A 143 -8.61 -31.74 -17.48
C GLU A 143 -7.69 -30.72 -18.20
N PHE A 144 -7.34 -31.02 -19.45
CA PHE A 144 -6.69 -30.04 -20.32
C PHE A 144 -7.76 -29.08 -20.86
N SER A 145 -7.47 -27.77 -20.87
CA SER A 145 -8.44 -26.76 -21.30
C SER A 145 -8.69 -26.74 -22.81
N ASP A 146 -7.72 -27.18 -23.62
CA ASP A 146 -7.83 -27.21 -25.08
C ASP A 146 -7.36 -28.55 -25.67
N ILE A 147 -6.06 -28.85 -25.57
CA ILE A 147 -5.48 -30.03 -26.23
C ILE A 147 -4.36 -30.66 -25.40
N LEU A 148 -4.24 -31.99 -25.50
CA LEU A 148 -3.09 -32.74 -25.04
C LEU A 148 -2.02 -32.75 -26.13
N LEU A 149 -0.90 -32.04 -25.92
CA LEU A 149 0.17 -31.94 -26.93
C LEU A 149 1.00 -33.22 -27.06
N CYS A 150 1.26 -33.92 -25.96
CA CYS A 150 2.13 -35.10 -25.93
C CYS A 150 1.78 -35.98 -24.73
N CYS A 151 1.76 -37.29 -24.95
CA CYS A 151 1.77 -38.30 -23.89
C CYS A 151 3.03 -39.16 -24.02
N ILE A 152 3.67 -39.42 -22.88
CA ILE A 152 4.81 -40.34 -22.80
C ILE A 152 4.39 -41.51 -21.92
N CYS A 153 4.23 -42.67 -22.53
CA CYS A 153 3.98 -43.92 -21.82
C CYS A 153 5.27 -44.73 -21.81
N HIS A 154 5.73 -45.11 -20.62
CA HIS A 154 6.86 -46.02 -20.45
C HIS A 154 6.39 -47.29 -19.76
N GLN A 155 6.63 -48.43 -20.39
CA GLN A 155 6.48 -49.75 -19.75
C GLN A 155 7.88 -50.17 -19.30
N HIS A 156 8.00 -50.48 -18.02
CA HIS A 156 9.18 -51.15 -17.48
C HIS A 156 9.14 -52.64 -17.80
#